data_AF-Q9X5G2-F1
#
_entry.id   AF-Q9X5G2-F1
#
_cell.length_a   1.000
_cell.length_b   1.000
_cell.length_c   1.000
_cell.angle_alpha   90.00
_cell.angle_beta   90.00
_cell.angle_gamma   90.00
#
_symmetry.space_group_name_H-M   'P 1'
#
loop_
_entity.id
_entity.type
_entity.pdbx_description
1 polymer ?
#
loop_
_entity_poly.entity_id
_entity_poly.type
_entity_poly.pdbx_seq_one_letter_code
_entity_poly.pdbx_strand_id
1 'polypeptide(L)'
;MPFVFIPIAIANCDLPLAVGPAMRRTGCFLGDSDMLIATLIAAKSLPVDALDQARSLLASKGGKIGDQKWLAPEKAIDLSLEDISLVDARAVFFDSMPGIDVFVQNDEHRRKKLLISDMDSTAIADECMDELADYAGFRKESEEITIRAMRGELNFDESLKARTKLLAGLKTSVIQECVRD
;
A
#
# COMPACT_ATOMS: atom_id res chain seq x y z
N MET A 1 33.32 -5.91 10.32
CA MET A 1 32.66 -6.43 9.09
C MET A 1 31.58 -5.44 8.69
N PRO A 2 31.49 -5.04 7.42
CA PRO A 2 30.69 -3.89 7.03
C PRO A 2 29.20 -4.25 7.04
N PHE A 3 28.40 -3.40 7.67
CA PHE A 3 26.95 -3.47 7.66
C PHE A 3 26.45 -3.23 6.22
N VAL A 4 25.85 -4.24 5.61
CA VAL A 4 25.16 -4.11 4.32
C VAL A 4 23.75 -3.60 4.61
N PHE A 5 23.49 -2.35 4.23
CA PHE A 5 22.16 -1.75 4.27
C PHE A 5 21.43 -2.16 2.99
N ILE A 6 20.39 -2.99 3.09
CA ILE A 6 19.51 -3.29 1.95
C ILE A 6 18.12 -2.68 2.25
N PRO A 7 17.77 -1.52 1.67
CA PRO A 7 16.40 -1.04 1.71
C PRO A 7 15.57 -1.87 0.71
N ILE A 8 14.57 -2.61 1.19
CA ILE A 8 13.51 -3.18 0.33
C ILE A 8 12.18 -2.60 0.81
N ALA A 9 11.80 -1.49 0.19
CA ALA A 9 10.42 -1.05 0.06
C ALA A 9 10.36 -0.17 -1.20
N ILE A 10 9.96 -0.76 -2.32
CA ILE A 10 9.46 0.02 -3.47
C ILE A 10 8.00 -0.41 -3.60
N ALA A 11 7.12 0.33 -2.95
CA ALA A 11 5.77 0.52 -3.48
C ALA A 11 5.91 1.64 -4.51
N ASN A 12 5.86 1.29 -5.80
CA ASN A 12 5.68 2.31 -6.83
C ASN A 12 4.21 2.74 -6.75
N CYS A 13 3.96 3.91 -6.17
CA CYS A 13 2.74 4.63 -6.42
C CYS A 13 2.98 5.39 -7.73
N ASP A 14 2.29 5.03 -8.82
CA ASP A 14 2.40 5.70 -10.13
C ASP A 14 1.73 7.10 -10.14
N LEU A 15 1.64 7.75 -8.98
CA LEU A 15 1.12 9.11 -8.81
C LEU A 15 2.14 9.95 -8.03
N PRO A 16 2.46 11.18 -8.46
CA PRO A 16 3.29 12.10 -7.71
C PRO A 16 2.45 12.73 -6.59
N LEU A 17 2.01 11.92 -5.63
CA LEU A 17 1.21 12.38 -4.50
C LEU A 17 2.01 12.29 -3.21
N ALA A 18 1.96 13.41 -2.48
CA ALA A 18 2.55 13.68 -1.17
C ALA A 18 2.82 12.42 -0.34
N VAL A 19 4.08 11.99 -0.34
CA VAL A 19 4.57 11.01 0.64
C VAL A 19 4.41 11.60 2.03
N GLY A 20 3.52 11.01 2.83
CA GLY A 20 3.49 11.20 4.29
C GLY A 20 4.86 10.91 4.92
N PRO A 21 5.08 11.24 6.20
CA PRO A 21 6.38 11.06 6.84
C PRO A 21 6.85 9.61 6.69
N ALA A 22 8.12 9.44 6.29
CA ALA A 22 8.72 8.13 6.07
C ALA A 22 8.57 7.25 7.33
N MET A 23 7.72 6.22 7.26
CA MET A 23 7.62 5.21 8.31
C MET A 23 8.89 4.36 8.31
N ARG A 24 9.80 4.61 9.26
CA ARG A 24 10.94 3.72 9.53
C ARG A 24 10.54 2.65 10.52
N ARG A 25 10.72 1.38 10.14
CA ARG A 25 10.64 0.24 11.04
C ARG A 25 12.05 -0.19 11.45
N THR A 26 12.40 -0.03 12.72
CA THR A 26 13.61 -0.62 13.30
C THR A 26 13.26 -1.96 13.93
N GLY A 27 13.80 -3.05 13.38
CA GLY A 27 13.71 -4.37 13.97
C GLY A 27 14.71 -5.31 13.28
N CYS A 28 15.71 -5.74 14.02
CA CYS A 28 16.64 -6.79 13.63
C CYS A 28 16.30 -8.01 14.50
N PHE A 29 15.93 -9.13 13.89
CA PHE A 29 15.75 -10.40 14.58
C PHE A 29 16.50 -11.49 13.78
N LEU A 30 17.26 -12.30 14.50
CA LEU A 30 18.14 -13.36 14.01
C LEU A 30 17.67 -14.69 14.64
N GLY A 31 17.35 -15.68 13.80
CA GLY A 31 17.02 -17.09 14.15
C GLY A 31 15.52 -17.30 14.43
N ASP A 32 14.83 -18.33 13.93
CA ASP A 32 15.23 -19.70 13.59
C ASP A 32 14.17 -20.30 12.64
N SER A 33 14.58 -20.98 11.55
CA SER A 33 13.68 -21.60 10.55
C SER A 33 12.55 -20.69 10.02
N ASP A 34 12.92 -19.58 9.36
CA ASP A 34 11.97 -18.63 8.76
C ASP A 34 11.09 -19.30 7.69
N MET A 35 9.94 -19.83 8.10
CA MET A 35 8.92 -20.28 7.15
C MET A 35 8.47 -19.07 6.34
N LEU A 36 8.74 -19.12 5.04
CA LEU A 36 8.37 -18.07 4.11
C LEU A 36 6.95 -18.30 3.60
N ILE A 37 6.18 -17.22 3.47
CA ILE A 37 4.85 -17.25 2.88
C ILE A 37 4.80 -16.28 1.70
N ALA A 38 4.27 -16.74 0.58
CA ALA A 38 3.74 -15.90 -0.48
C ALA A 38 2.21 -15.84 -0.35
N THR A 39 1.66 -14.65 -0.18
CA THR A 39 0.22 -14.41 -0.28
C THR A 39 -0.10 -13.88 -1.67
N LEU A 40 -0.89 -14.62 -2.45
CA LEU A 40 -1.41 -14.19 -3.75
C LEU A 40 -2.80 -13.62 -3.55
N ILE A 41 -3.06 -12.43 -4.08
CA ILE A 41 -4.33 -11.70 -3.93
C ILE A 41 -4.79 -11.20 -5.30
N ALA A 42 -6.04 -11.47 -5.65
CA ALA A 42 -6.67 -10.94 -6.86
C ALA A 42 -7.89 -10.07 -6.53
N ALA A 43 -8.11 -9.02 -7.33
CA ALA A 43 -9.23 -8.09 -7.13
C ALA A 43 -10.60 -8.77 -7.27
N LYS A 44 -10.75 -9.69 -8.23
CA LYS A 44 -12.01 -10.43 -8.49
C LYS A 44 -11.89 -11.90 -8.12
N SER A 45 -10.97 -12.60 -8.77
CA SER A 45 -10.69 -14.02 -8.57
C SER A 45 -9.30 -14.34 -9.11
N LEU A 46 -8.60 -15.25 -8.44
CA LEU A 46 -7.34 -15.79 -8.92
C LEU A 46 -7.58 -16.55 -10.23
N PRO A 47 -6.75 -16.33 -11.26
CA PRO A 47 -6.71 -17.16 -12.45
C PRO A 47 -6.54 -18.65 -12.10
N VAL A 48 -7.14 -19.53 -12.90
CA VAL A 48 -7.10 -20.98 -12.66
C VAL A 48 -5.67 -21.53 -12.67
N ASP A 49 -4.80 -20.90 -13.46
CA ASP A 49 -3.39 -21.25 -13.63
C ASP A 49 -2.45 -20.49 -12.68
N ALA A 50 -2.96 -19.63 -11.78
CA ALA A 50 -2.12 -18.82 -10.89
C ALA A 50 -1.20 -19.67 -10.02
N LEU A 51 -1.67 -20.82 -9.53
CA LEU A 51 -0.85 -21.74 -8.74
C LEU A 51 0.24 -22.41 -9.59
N ASP A 52 -0.08 -22.78 -10.83
CA ASP A 52 0.89 -23.41 -11.73
C ASP A 52 1.96 -22.41 -12.19
N GLN A 53 1.58 -21.16 -12.44
CA GLN A 53 2.50 -20.06 -12.69
C GLN A 53 3.41 -19.86 -11.48
N ALA A 54 2.86 -19.75 -10.26
CA ALA A 54 3.65 -19.57 -9.04
C ALA A 54 4.65 -20.71 -8.81
N ARG A 55 4.24 -21.97 -9.06
CA ARG A 55 5.13 -23.14 -8.98
C ARG A 55 6.27 -23.05 -9.98
N SER A 56 5.97 -22.71 -11.24
CA SER A 56 6.95 -22.62 -12.31
C SER A 56 7.97 -21.51 -12.04
N LEU A 57 7.50 -20.37 -11.56
CA LEU A 57 8.32 -19.25 -11.14
C LEU A 57 9.28 -19.63 -10.02
N LEU A 58 8.79 -20.25 -8.93
CA LEU A 58 9.64 -20.69 -7.81
C LEU A 58 10.66 -21.77 -8.22
N ALA A 59 10.22 -22.73 -9.04
CA ALA A 59 11.07 -23.81 -9.52
C ALA A 59 12.28 -23.30 -10.33
N SER A 60 12.16 -22.14 -10.99
CA SER A 60 13.28 -21.49 -11.71
C SER A 60 14.47 -21.12 -10.81
N LYS A 61 14.23 -21.01 -9.49
CA LYS A 61 15.24 -20.75 -8.45
C LYS A 61 15.43 -21.91 -7.48
N GLY A 62 14.86 -23.08 -7.78
CA GLY A 62 14.93 -24.27 -6.93
C GLY A 62 13.96 -24.28 -5.75
N GLY A 63 13.09 -23.27 -5.63
CA GLY A 63 12.08 -23.18 -4.59
C GLY A 63 10.87 -24.07 -4.87
N LYS A 64 10.13 -24.41 -3.81
CA LYS A 64 8.92 -25.24 -3.88
C LYS A 64 7.77 -24.59 -3.11
N ILE A 65 6.55 -25.00 -3.48
CA ILE A 65 5.34 -24.68 -2.72
C ILE A 65 5.02 -25.85 -1.81
N GLY A 66 4.97 -25.59 -0.51
CA GLY A 66 4.50 -26.51 0.52
C GLY A 66 3.00 -26.36 0.75
N ASP A 67 2.62 -26.14 2.01
CA ASP A 67 1.24 -25.98 2.43
C ASP A 67 0.53 -24.79 1.78
N GLN A 68 -0.77 -24.96 1.54
CA GLN A 68 -1.64 -23.97 0.90
C GLN A 68 -2.84 -23.67 1.79
N LYS A 69 -3.11 -22.40 2.02
CA LYS A 69 -4.22 -21.97 2.88
C LYS A 69 -4.99 -20.83 2.26
N TRP A 70 -6.27 -21.06 1.97
CA TRP A 70 -7.18 -20.01 1.55
C TRP A 70 -7.45 -19.04 2.70
N LEU A 71 -7.19 -17.75 2.45
CA LEU A 71 -7.58 -16.64 3.31
C LEU A 71 -8.97 -16.12 2.93
N ALA A 72 -9.24 -16.07 1.62
CA ALA A 72 -10.54 -15.77 1.05
C ALA A 72 -10.72 -16.69 -0.18
N PRO A 73 -11.75 -17.55 -0.23
CA PRO A 73 -11.97 -18.47 -1.34
C PRO A 73 -11.90 -17.76 -2.69
N GLU A 74 -11.15 -18.34 -3.62
CA GLU A 74 -10.92 -17.83 -4.99
C GLU A 74 -10.23 -16.47 -5.10
N LYS A 75 -10.00 -15.74 -4.00
CA LYS A 75 -9.43 -14.38 -4.03
C LYS A 75 -8.05 -14.27 -3.43
N ALA A 76 -7.81 -14.95 -2.32
CA ALA A 76 -6.57 -14.81 -1.58
C ALA A 76 -6.12 -16.14 -0.98
N ILE A 77 -4.88 -16.53 -1.29
CA ILE A 77 -4.27 -17.78 -0.83
C ILE A 77 -2.86 -17.53 -0.29
N ASP A 78 -2.55 -18.12 0.86
CA ASP A 78 -1.20 -18.23 1.39
C ASP A 78 -0.54 -19.52 0.87
N LEU A 79 0.70 -19.39 0.43
CA LEU A 79 1.55 -20.47 -0.06
C LEU A 79 2.82 -20.50 0.80
N SER A 80 3.03 -21.59 1.53
CA SER A 80 4.31 -21.82 2.21
C SER A 80 5.40 -22.07 1.18
N LEU A 81 6.53 -21.37 1.29
CA LEU A 81 7.66 -21.49 0.39
C LEU A 81 8.79 -22.25 1.06
N GLU A 82 9.33 -23.23 0.34
CA GLU A 82 10.43 -24.08 0.78
C GLU A 82 11.63 -23.93 -0.16
N ASP A 83 12.83 -24.25 0.34
CA ASP A 83 14.07 -24.30 -0.43
C ASP A 83 14.44 -22.99 -1.18
N ILE A 84 13.95 -21.84 -0.74
CA ILE A 84 14.19 -20.53 -1.37
C ILE A 84 14.45 -19.43 -0.34
N SER A 85 15.30 -18.46 -0.69
CA SER A 85 15.55 -17.28 0.15
C SER A 85 14.44 -16.24 -0.03
N LEU A 86 14.22 -15.39 0.98
CA LEU A 86 13.26 -14.27 0.88
C LEU A 86 13.56 -13.35 -0.30
N VAL A 87 14.84 -13.11 -0.59
CA VAL A 87 15.29 -12.22 -1.67
C VAL A 87 14.97 -12.84 -3.03
N ASP A 88 15.29 -14.12 -3.22
CA ASP A 88 15.01 -14.82 -4.47
C ASP A 88 13.51 -14.98 -4.70
N ALA A 89 12.74 -15.33 -3.67
CA ALA A 89 11.30 -15.44 -3.76
C ALA A 89 10.65 -14.11 -4.15
N ARG A 90 11.07 -13.00 -3.54
CA ARG A 90 10.62 -11.65 -3.94
C ARG A 90 10.98 -11.32 -5.38
N ALA A 91 12.22 -11.60 -5.78
CA ALA A 91 12.69 -11.31 -7.14
C ALA A 91 11.93 -12.11 -8.21
N VAL A 92 11.58 -13.36 -7.90
CA VAL A 92 10.84 -14.26 -8.79
C VAL A 92 9.39 -13.83 -9.00
N PHE A 93 8.74 -13.29 -7.97
CA PHE A 93 7.36 -12.84 -8.07
C PHE A 93 7.21 -11.39 -8.54
N PHE A 94 8.26 -10.58 -8.39
CA PHE A 94 8.25 -9.18 -8.79
C PHE A 94 7.89 -9.04 -10.27
N ASP A 95 6.79 -8.33 -10.55
CA ASP A 95 6.24 -8.05 -11.89
C ASP A 95 5.99 -9.29 -12.78
N SER A 96 5.91 -10.48 -12.17
CA SER A 96 5.84 -11.75 -12.91
C SER A 96 4.42 -12.34 -12.98
N MET A 97 3.47 -11.74 -12.27
CA MET A 97 2.07 -12.20 -12.19
C MET A 97 1.10 -11.02 -12.39
N PRO A 98 0.88 -10.57 -13.63
CA PRO A 98 0.03 -9.41 -13.91
C PRO A 98 -1.40 -9.62 -13.43
N GLY A 99 -1.96 -8.63 -12.74
CA GLY A 99 -3.31 -8.69 -12.17
C GLY A 99 -3.44 -9.46 -10.86
N ILE A 100 -2.32 -9.92 -10.29
CA ILE A 100 -2.24 -10.57 -8.98
C ILE A 100 -1.22 -9.81 -8.13
N ASP A 101 -1.65 -9.36 -6.97
CA ASP A 101 -0.75 -8.81 -5.97
C ASP A 101 -0.09 -9.96 -5.20
N VAL A 102 1.25 -9.95 -5.13
CA VAL A 102 2.03 -10.99 -4.45
C VAL A 102 2.84 -10.40 -3.31
N PHE A 103 2.60 -10.89 -2.09
CA PHE A 103 3.33 -10.47 -0.90
C PHE A 103 4.18 -11.61 -0.35
N VAL A 104 5.50 -11.43 -0.34
CA VAL A 104 6.44 -12.42 0.21
C VAL A 104 7.07 -11.90 1.51
N GLN A 105 6.93 -12.68 2.58
CA GLN A 105 7.41 -12.35 3.92
C GLN A 105 7.66 -13.62 4.75
N ASN A 106 8.38 -13.46 5.86
CA ASN A 106 8.44 -14.49 6.90
C ASN A 106 7.07 -14.60 7.58
N ASP A 107 6.64 -15.81 7.93
CA ASP A 107 5.39 -16.00 8.69
C ASP A 107 5.49 -15.46 10.12
N GLU A 108 6.72 -15.38 10.65
CA GLU A 108 6.99 -14.81 11.95
C GLU A 108 6.40 -13.40 12.09
N HIS A 109 5.60 -13.23 13.15
CA HIS A 109 4.95 -11.96 13.46
C HIS A 109 4.04 -11.40 12.35
N ARG A 110 3.57 -12.22 11.40
CA ARG A 110 2.67 -11.76 10.32
C ARG A 110 1.37 -11.17 10.87
N ARG A 111 0.84 -11.73 11.95
CA ARG A 111 -0.33 -11.19 12.66
C ARG A 111 0.04 -9.90 13.39
N LYS A 112 -0.49 -8.77 12.93
CA LYS A 112 -0.34 -7.44 13.56
C LYS A 112 -1.49 -7.16 14.52
N LYS A 113 -1.22 -6.39 15.57
CA LYS A 113 -2.22 -5.98 16.58
C LYS A 113 -2.81 -4.59 16.33
N LEU A 114 -2.17 -3.80 15.47
CA LEU A 114 -2.53 -2.42 15.18
C LEU A 114 -2.38 -2.18 13.68
N LEU A 115 -3.41 -1.58 13.08
CA LEU A 115 -3.42 -1.07 11.72
C LEU A 115 -3.61 0.45 11.82
N ILE A 116 -2.67 1.21 11.27
CA ILE A 116 -2.79 2.65 11.09
C ILE A 116 -2.89 2.87 9.59
N SER A 117 -3.93 3.58 9.17
CA SER A 117 -4.19 3.92 7.77
C SER A 117 -4.36 5.42 7.67
N ASP A 118 -3.96 5.97 6.53
CA ASP A 118 -4.42 7.29 6.13
C ASP A 118 -5.94 7.26 5.85
N MET A 119 -6.58 8.42 5.87
CA MET A 119 -8.01 8.57 5.63
C MET A 119 -8.28 8.78 4.14
N ASP A 120 -7.84 9.92 3.61
CA ASP A 120 -8.08 10.33 2.22
C ASP A 120 -7.36 9.39 1.26
N SER A 121 -8.01 9.07 0.14
CA SER A 121 -7.48 8.17 -0.91
C SER A 121 -6.99 6.78 -0.42
N THR A 122 -7.39 6.36 0.80
CA THR A 122 -7.01 5.07 1.40
C THR A 122 -8.19 4.39 2.10
N ALA A 123 -8.75 5.02 3.13
CA ALA A 123 -9.93 4.51 3.82
C ALA A 123 -11.23 4.99 3.15
N ILE A 124 -11.20 6.18 2.57
CA ILE A 124 -12.22 6.73 1.69
C ILE A 124 -11.63 6.98 0.31
N ALA A 125 -12.46 6.92 -0.74
CA ALA A 125 -12.01 7.12 -2.12
C ALA A 125 -11.74 8.59 -2.44
N ASP A 126 -12.41 9.49 -1.73
CA ASP A 126 -12.43 10.91 -2.02
C ASP A 126 -11.37 11.68 -1.22
N GLU A 127 -11.07 12.89 -1.69
CA GLU A 127 -10.23 13.87 -1.00
C GLU A 127 -11.16 14.82 -0.22
N CYS A 128 -11.33 14.59 1.08
CA CYS A 128 -12.38 15.25 1.87
C CYS A 128 -12.34 16.78 1.81
N MET A 129 -11.15 17.38 1.70
CA MET A 129 -11.02 18.83 1.57
C MET A 129 -11.46 19.36 0.22
N ASP A 130 -11.23 18.62 -0.86
CA ASP A 130 -11.59 19.06 -2.21
C ASP A 130 -13.11 18.94 -2.43
N GLU A 131 -13.74 17.89 -1.91
CA GLU A 131 -15.21 17.77 -1.90
C GLU A 131 -15.88 18.90 -1.12
N LEU A 132 -15.35 19.23 0.05
CA LEU A 132 -15.87 20.34 0.86
C LEU A 132 -15.64 21.70 0.17
N ALA A 133 -14.51 21.87 -0.51
CA ALA A 133 -14.23 23.07 -1.29
C ALA A 133 -15.18 23.20 -2.48
N ASP A 134 -15.49 22.11 -3.19
CA ASP A 134 -16.46 22.12 -4.29
C ASP A 134 -17.87 22.46 -3.79
N TYR A 135 -18.30 21.81 -2.71
CA TYR A 135 -19.58 22.10 -2.07
C TYR A 135 -19.71 23.58 -1.66
N ALA A 136 -18.62 24.17 -1.17
CA ALA A 136 -18.57 25.58 -0.76
C ALA A 136 -18.29 26.56 -1.90
N GLY A 137 -18.05 26.08 -3.13
CA GLY A 137 -17.81 26.91 -4.32
C GLY A 137 -16.36 27.41 -4.48
N PHE A 138 -15.39 26.82 -3.78
CA PHE A 138 -13.96 27.19 -3.78
C PHE A 138 -13.06 26.14 -4.45
N ARG A 139 -13.63 25.29 -5.31
CA ARG A 139 -12.90 24.19 -5.97
C ARG A 139 -11.62 24.68 -6.68
N LYS A 140 -11.73 25.76 -7.47
CA LYS A 140 -10.62 26.29 -8.26
C LYS A 140 -9.47 26.78 -7.38
N GLU A 141 -9.81 27.47 -6.30
CA GLU A 141 -8.84 27.97 -5.34
C GLU A 141 -8.13 26.83 -4.59
N SER A 142 -8.86 25.76 -4.23
CA SER A 142 -8.26 24.56 -3.62
C SER A 142 -7.30 23.87 -4.61
N GLU A 143 -7.75 23.65 -5.86
CA GLU A 143 -6.94 23.03 -6.92
C GLU A 143 -5.65 23.82 -7.19
N GLU A 144 -5.71 25.15 -7.24
CA GLU A 144 -4.52 26.00 -7.41
C GLU A 144 -3.51 25.83 -6.26
N ILE A 145 -3.99 25.74 -5.01
CA ILE A 145 -3.13 25.51 -3.85
C ILE A 145 -2.52 24.11 -3.92
N THR A 146 -3.30 23.09 -4.32
CA THR A 146 -2.82 21.71 -4.48
C THR A 146 -1.74 21.63 -5.56
N ILE A 147 -1.93 22.27 -6.72
CA ILE A 147 -0.93 22.31 -7.80
C ILE A 147 0.37 22.96 -7.32
N ARG A 148 0.28 24.06 -6.55
CA ARG A 148 1.46 24.73 -5.98
C ARG A 148 2.18 23.86 -4.95
N ALA A 149 1.44 23.14 -4.12
CA ALA A 149 2.01 22.17 -3.17
C ALA A 149 2.72 21.02 -3.91
N MET A 150 2.11 20.47 -4.96
CA MET A 150 2.72 19.41 -5.79
C MET A 150 3.98 19.88 -6.52
N ARG A 151 4.06 21.17 -6.89
CA ARG A 151 5.28 21.79 -7.43
C ARG A 151 6.37 22.06 -6.39
N GLY A 152 6.07 21.81 -5.10
CA GLY A 152 6.97 22.10 -4.00
C GLY A 152 7.06 23.58 -3.65
N GLU A 153 6.16 24.43 -4.16
CA GLU A 153 6.11 25.87 -3.84
C GLU A 153 5.52 26.13 -2.44
N LEU A 154 4.75 25.17 -1.92
CA LEU A 154 4.17 25.19 -0.58
C LEU A 154 4.55 23.90 0.13
N ASN A 155 4.98 24.00 1.38
CA ASN A 155 5.11 22.82 2.24
C ASN A 155 3.73 22.35 2.73
N PHE A 156 3.68 21.18 3.38
CA PHE A 156 2.42 20.59 3.86
C PHE A 156 1.61 21.53 4.78
N ASP A 157 2.27 22.15 5.76
CA ASP A 157 1.61 23.07 6.72
C ASP A 157 1.09 24.33 6.04
N GLU A 158 1.85 24.88 5.09
CA GLU A 158 1.44 26.04 4.29
C GLU A 158 0.25 25.72 3.38
N SER A 159 0.29 24.56 2.70
CA SER A 159 -0.81 24.09 1.86
C SER A 159 -2.08 23.84 2.67
N LEU A 160 -1.97 23.20 3.83
CA LEU A 160 -3.10 22.92 4.72
C LEU A 160 -3.71 24.22 5.26
N LYS A 161 -2.89 25.17 5.71
CA LYS A 161 -3.36 26.49 6.17
C LYS A 161 -4.02 27.28 5.05
N ALA A 162 -3.47 27.24 3.84
CA ALA A 162 -4.04 27.94 2.70
C ALA A 162 -5.42 27.37 2.31
N ARG A 163 -5.56 26.04 2.24
CA ARG A 163 -6.84 25.37 1.92
C ARG A 163 -7.88 25.58 3.01
N THR A 164 -7.52 25.38 4.28
CA THR A 164 -8.45 25.59 5.41
C THR A 164 -8.93 27.04 5.53
N LYS A 165 -8.12 28.02 5.10
CA LYS A 165 -8.51 29.43 5.06
C LYS A 165 -9.66 29.71 4.08
N LEU A 166 -9.81 28.94 3.00
CA LEU A 166 -10.92 29.08 2.05
C LEU A 166 -12.27 28.78 2.73
N LEU A 167 -12.26 27.95 3.76
CA LEU A 167 -13.46 27.55 4.50
C LEU A 167 -13.86 28.57 5.58
N ALA A 168 -13.14 29.70 5.69
CA ALA A 168 -13.40 30.70 6.71
C ALA A 168 -14.78 31.36 6.52
N GLY A 169 -15.59 31.36 7.58
CA GLY A 169 -16.93 31.96 7.57
C GLY A 169 -18.05 30.98 7.19
N LEU A 170 -17.73 29.75 6.80
CA LEU A 170 -18.73 28.70 6.60
C LEU A 170 -19.29 28.23 7.95
N LYS A 171 -20.58 27.87 7.95
CA LYS A 171 -21.20 27.22 9.10
C LYS A 171 -20.72 25.79 9.22
N THR A 172 -20.58 25.28 10.44
CA THR A 172 -20.22 23.87 10.67
C THR A 172 -21.27 22.88 10.12
N SER A 173 -22.51 23.33 9.90
CA SER A 173 -23.55 22.49 9.27
C SER A 173 -23.18 22.06 7.84
N VAL A 174 -22.37 22.86 7.14
CA VAL A 174 -21.91 22.57 5.76
C VAL A 174 -21.19 21.22 5.69
N ILE A 175 -20.43 20.84 6.73
CA ILE A 175 -19.75 19.53 6.78
C ILE A 175 -20.79 18.39 6.81
N GLN A 176 -21.85 18.54 7.60
CA GLN A 176 -22.91 17.53 7.70
C GLN A 176 -23.78 17.46 6.45
N GLU A 177 -23.94 18.59 5.76
CA GLU A 177 -24.66 18.67 4.49
C GLU A 177 -23.85 17.96 3.38
N CYS A 178 -22.56 18.28 3.25
CA CYS A 178 -21.65 17.66 2.29
C CYS A 178 -21.51 16.14 2.47
N VAL A 179 -21.52 15.62 3.71
CA VAL A 179 -21.44 14.17 3.97
C VAL A 179 -22.73 13.41 3.59
N ARG A 180 -23.88 14.11 3.47
CA ARG A 180 -25.18 13.47 3.18
C ARG A 180 -25.50 13.41 1.70
N ASP A 181 -24.93 14.31 0.92
CA ASP A 181 -25.11 14.41 -0.53
C ASP A 181 -24.26 13.35 -1.26
#